data_AF-A0A261FZR4-F1
#
_entry.id   AF-A0A261FZR4-F1
#
_cell.length_a   1.000
_cell.length_b   1.000
_cell.length_c   1.000
_cell.angle_alpha   90.00
_cell.angle_beta   90.00
_cell.angle_gamma   90.00
#
_symmetry.space_group_name_H-M   'P 1'
#
loop_
_entity.id
_entity.type
_entity.pdbx_description
1 polymer ?
#
loop_
_entity_poly.entity_id
_entity_poly.type
_entity_poly.pdbx_seq_one_letter_code
_entity_poly.pdbx_strand_id
1 'polypeptide(L)'
;MRQRGKSLGFYHYAGGGNATAEADYFVNTIRPYLGSAVLVLDWESYQNSAWGDSNWIRVFVNRVHARTGVWPLVYTSAAYLWQIPSDVRARCGLWVAQYANNTTTGYQTRPWNYGRYGEAMRQYTSNGRISGYAGPLDLNYFRGDATQWNKYANPNGHTTAPAPTPAPKPNTPAPQPSRPNADNGVSVVVRSGDTISGIAARTGLWPVTAWSVPSGNINRIWPGQTVTYRGSGTPSANTGTGTRIHVVKRGETLSGIFGASGWQRVAQLNNLANPNLIYPGQQLRY
;
A
#
# COMPACT_ATOMS: atom_id res chain seq x y z
N MET A 1 19.28 15.48 -10.20
CA MET A 1 19.86 14.11 -10.35
C MET A 1 20.25 13.81 -11.81
N ARG A 2 19.36 13.92 -12.81
CA ARG A 2 19.68 13.67 -14.23
C ARG A 2 20.88 14.47 -14.79
N GLN A 3 21.12 15.68 -14.30
CA GLN A 3 22.24 16.53 -14.74
C GLN A 3 23.65 16.07 -14.30
N ARG A 4 23.81 14.99 -13.53
CA ARG A 4 25.15 14.57 -13.02
C ARG A 4 25.55 13.12 -13.34
N GLY A 5 24.89 12.46 -14.30
CA GLY A 5 25.25 11.10 -14.73
C GLY A 5 25.10 10.00 -13.67
N LYS A 6 24.35 10.27 -12.58
CA LYS A 6 24.11 9.31 -11.50
C LYS A 6 22.87 8.47 -11.79
N SER A 7 22.95 7.18 -11.48
CA SER A 7 21.80 6.28 -11.44
C SER A 7 20.72 6.79 -10.48
N LEU A 8 19.46 6.55 -10.83
CA LEU A 8 18.30 7.09 -10.12
C LEU A 8 17.44 5.96 -9.54
N GLY A 9 16.83 6.23 -8.39
CA GLY A 9 15.79 5.40 -7.79
C GLY A 9 14.81 6.27 -7.01
N PHE A 10 13.58 5.79 -6.86
CA PHE A 10 12.56 6.36 -6.00
C PHE A 10 12.02 5.29 -5.08
N TYR A 11 11.69 5.69 -3.86
CA TYR A 11 11.01 4.83 -2.90
C TYR A 11 9.63 5.39 -2.54
N HIS A 12 8.72 4.48 -2.19
CA HIS A 12 7.47 4.79 -1.54
C HIS A 12 7.51 4.30 -0.10
N TYR A 13 7.43 5.22 0.85
CA TYR A 13 7.29 4.88 2.27
C TYR A 13 5.88 4.34 2.54
N ALA A 14 5.76 3.10 3.01
CA ALA A 14 4.47 2.50 3.31
C ALA A 14 3.76 3.26 4.43
N GLY A 15 2.67 3.97 4.10
CA GLY A 15 1.81 4.61 5.10
C GLY A 15 0.88 3.61 5.78
N GLY A 16 0.68 2.45 5.15
CA GLY A 16 -0.16 1.37 5.66
C GLY A 16 -1.65 1.59 5.47
N GLY A 17 -2.03 2.50 4.57
CA GLY A 17 -3.38 2.65 4.06
C GLY A 17 -3.72 1.55 3.06
N ASN A 18 -4.40 1.89 1.96
CA ASN A 18 -4.71 0.90 0.93
C ASN A 18 -3.49 0.67 0.03
N ALA A 19 -2.93 -0.55 0.07
CA ALA A 19 -1.73 -0.92 -0.70
C ALA A 19 -1.84 -0.65 -2.21
N THR A 20 -3.00 -0.92 -2.82
CA THR A 20 -3.23 -0.67 -4.25
C THR A 20 -3.22 0.83 -4.55
N ALA A 21 -3.88 1.64 -3.72
CA ALA A 21 -3.94 3.09 -3.89
C ALA A 21 -2.56 3.74 -3.67
N GLU A 22 -1.80 3.28 -2.69
CA GLU A 22 -0.43 3.74 -2.46
C GLU A 22 0.50 3.37 -3.62
N ALA A 23 0.39 2.15 -4.16
CA ALA A 23 1.14 1.75 -5.35
C ALA A 23 0.76 2.60 -6.59
N ASP A 24 -0.53 2.89 -6.77
CA ASP A 24 -0.99 3.74 -7.86
C ASP A 24 -0.51 5.19 -7.71
N TYR A 25 -0.56 5.73 -6.49
CA TYR A 25 -0.01 7.04 -6.17
C TYR A 25 1.48 7.11 -6.48
N PHE A 26 2.25 6.12 -6.02
CA PHE A 26 3.69 6.05 -6.29
C PHE A 26 3.97 6.08 -7.79
N VAL A 27 3.41 5.12 -8.55
CA VAL A 27 3.62 5.02 -10.00
C VAL A 27 3.21 6.30 -10.74
N ASN A 28 2.09 6.93 -10.36
CA ASN A 28 1.64 8.16 -10.99
C ASN A 28 2.59 9.34 -10.70
N THR A 29 3.10 9.43 -9.46
CA THR A 29 4.00 10.50 -9.02
C THR A 29 5.33 10.46 -9.77
N ILE A 30 5.87 9.25 -9.97
CA ILE A 30 7.18 9.06 -10.62
C ILE A 30 7.08 8.72 -12.11
N ARG A 31 5.90 8.89 -12.73
CA ARG A 31 5.63 8.51 -14.13
C ARG A 31 6.69 8.99 -15.13
N PRO A 32 7.20 10.24 -15.06
CA PRO A 32 8.24 10.72 -15.99
C PRO A 32 9.59 9.98 -15.88
N TYR A 33 9.77 9.18 -14.83
CA TYR A 33 11.03 8.49 -14.51
C TYR A 33 10.96 6.98 -14.71
N LEU A 34 9.78 6.42 -14.99
CA LEU A 34 9.62 4.99 -15.24
C LEU A 34 10.52 4.53 -16.40
N GLY A 35 11.13 3.36 -16.23
CA GLY A 35 12.15 2.83 -17.16
C GLY A 35 13.53 3.48 -17.03
N SER A 36 13.69 4.52 -16.19
CA SER A 36 14.98 5.17 -15.92
C SER A 36 15.34 5.25 -14.44
N ALA A 37 14.44 4.85 -13.56
CA ALA A 37 14.65 4.82 -12.11
C ALA A 37 14.26 3.47 -11.52
N VAL A 38 15.06 2.97 -10.58
CA VAL A 38 14.71 1.81 -9.76
C VAL A 38 13.54 2.15 -8.86
N LEU A 39 12.59 1.22 -8.75
CA LEU A 39 11.39 1.35 -7.95
C LEU A 39 11.61 0.64 -6.62
N VAL A 40 11.24 1.26 -5.50
CA VAL A 40 11.42 0.67 -4.17
C VAL A 40 10.14 0.84 -3.34
N LEU A 41 9.70 -0.24 -2.69
CA LEU A 41 8.83 -0.15 -1.53
C LEU A 41 9.69 -0.05 -0.26
N ASP A 42 9.50 1.00 0.51
CA ASP A 42 10.10 1.17 1.84
C ASP A 42 9.12 0.66 2.90
N TRP A 43 9.42 -0.51 3.46
CA TRP A 43 8.62 -1.20 4.46
C TRP A 43 9.27 -1.08 5.83
N GLU A 44 8.77 -0.12 6.62
CA GLU A 44 9.21 0.14 8.00
C GLU A 44 8.02 0.34 8.95
N SER A 45 8.29 0.28 10.26
CA SER A 45 7.24 0.30 11.30
C SER A 45 6.72 1.69 11.63
N TYR A 46 7.57 2.70 11.49
CA TYR A 46 7.22 4.07 11.85
C TYR A 46 6.14 4.59 10.90
N GLN A 47 5.08 5.23 11.40
CA GLN A 47 4.00 5.80 10.56
C GLN A 47 3.33 4.84 9.55
N ASN A 48 3.53 3.53 9.69
CA ASN A 48 2.98 2.51 8.81
C ASN A 48 1.92 1.71 9.57
N SER A 49 0.64 2.03 9.34
CA SER A 49 -0.46 1.33 10.02
C SER A 49 -0.61 -0.13 9.61
N ALA A 50 -0.01 -0.55 8.49
CA ALA A 50 -0.04 -1.92 8.01
C ALA A 50 1.17 -2.74 8.48
N TRP A 51 2.09 -2.18 9.27
CA TRP A 51 3.27 -2.90 9.74
C TRP A 51 2.91 -4.27 10.37
N GLY A 52 3.58 -5.32 9.92
CA GLY A 52 3.26 -6.72 10.25
C GLY A 52 2.29 -7.42 9.29
N ASP A 53 1.63 -6.69 8.38
CA ASP A 53 0.81 -7.27 7.32
C ASP A 53 1.65 -7.58 6.06
N SER A 54 2.20 -8.79 6.03
CA SER A 54 2.92 -9.32 4.87
C SER A 54 2.10 -9.34 3.57
N ASN A 55 0.77 -9.39 3.66
CA ASN A 55 -0.07 -9.35 2.46
C ASN A 55 -0.14 -7.95 1.85
N TRP A 56 -0.02 -6.90 2.66
CA TRP A 56 0.06 -5.52 2.19
C TRP A 56 1.23 -5.34 1.22
N ILE A 57 2.42 -5.84 1.60
CA ILE A 57 3.63 -5.85 0.76
C ILE A 57 3.32 -6.51 -0.58
N ARG A 58 2.73 -7.71 -0.54
CA ARG A 58 2.38 -8.49 -1.74
C ARG A 58 1.44 -7.71 -2.67
N VAL A 59 0.40 -7.08 -2.13
CA VAL A 59 -0.55 -6.30 -2.92
C VAL A 59 0.14 -5.10 -3.57
N PHE A 60 0.94 -4.35 -2.81
CA PHE A 60 1.67 -3.19 -3.32
C PHE A 60 2.59 -3.56 -4.48
N VAL A 61 3.50 -4.55 -4.29
CA VAL A 61 4.50 -4.90 -5.31
C VAL A 61 3.86 -5.50 -6.55
N ASN A 62 2.80 -6.31 -6.40
CA ASN A 62 2.04 -6.83 -7.54
C ASN A 62 1.35 -5.71 -8.31
N ARG A 63 0.83 -4.69 -7.62
CA ARG A 63 0.21 -3.54 -8.28
C ARG A 63 1.22 -2.70 -9.05
N VAL A 64 2.39 -2.43 -8.46
CA VAL A 64 3.49 -1.73 -9.16
C VAL A 64 3.90 -2.52 -10.41
N HIS A 65 4.09 -3.84 -10.28
CA HIS A 65 4.44 -4.68 -11.42
C HIS A 65 3.34 -4.68 -12.50
N ALA A 66 2.07 -4.84 -12.12
CA ALA A 66 0.96 -4.81 -13.07
C ALA A 66 0.86 -3.45 -13.82
N ARG A 67 1.21 -2.35 -13.16
CA ARG A 67 1.20 -1.01 -13.75
C ARG A 67 2.40 -0.74 -14.65
N THR A 68 3.57 -1.33 -14.37
CA THR A 68 4.84 -0.89 -14.96
C THR A 68 5.62 -1.98 -15.70
N GLY A 69 5.28 -3.25 -15.49
CA GLY A 69 6.09 -4.40 -15.89
C GLY A 69 7.34 -4.63 -15.04
N VAL A 70 7.60 -3.78 -14.03
CA VAL A 70 8.81 -3.81 -13.20
C VAL A 70 8.49 -4.29 -11.79
N TRP A 71 9.26 -5.27 -11.31
CA TRP A 71 9.21 -5.65 -9.89
C TRP A 71 10.03 -4.65 -9.06
N PRO A 72 9.43 -3.95 -8.09
CA PRO A 72 10.18 -3.04 -7.23
C PRO A 72 11.13 -3.82 -6.31
N LEU A 73 12.20 -3.16 -5.83
CA LEU A 73 12.91 -3.64 -4.66
C LEU A 73 12.03 -3.47 -3.42
N VAL A 74 12.22 -4.31 -2.41
CA VAL A 74 11.61 -4.13 -1.08
C VAL A 74 12.71 -3.82 -0.07
N TYR A 75 12.61 -2.64 0.54
CA TYR A 75 13.46 -2.22 1.64
C TYR A 75 12.86 -2.59 2.99
N THR A 76 13.69 -3.09 3.91
CA THR A 76 13.36 -3.28 5.33
C THR A 76 14.64 -3.51 6.14
N SER A 77 14.59 -3.29 7.45
CA SER A 77 15.62 -3.80 8.36
C SER A 77 15.73 -5.33 8.32
N ALA A 78 16.97 -5.84 8.42
CA ALA A 78 17.27 -7.27 8.44
C ALA A 78 16.46 -8.05 9.49
N ALA A 79 16.09 -7.40 10.61
CA ALA A 79 15.29 -8.01 11.67
C ALA A 79 13.85 -8.38 11.23
N TYR A 80 13.36 -7.77 10.15
CA TYR A 80 11.97 -7.92 9.70
C TYR A 80 11.86 -8.52 8.29
N LEU A 81 12.95 -9.08 7.76
CA LEU A 81 12.95 -9.78 6.46
C LEU A 81 11.94 -10.93 6.37
N TRP A 82 11.56 -11.52 7.51
CA TRP A 82 10.54 -12.56 7.59
C TRP A 82 9.14 -12.05 7.25
N GLN A 83 8.89 -10.73 7.32
CA GLN A 83 7.62 -10.14 6.90
C GLN A 83 7.47 -10.11 5.38
N ILE A 84 8.55 -10.21 4.61
CA ILE A 84 8.48 -10.23 3.15
C ILE A 84 8.12 -11.65 2.70
N PRO A 85 6.95 -11.87 2.07
CA PRO A 85 6.55 -13.19 1.63
C PRO A 85 7.53 -13.86 0.67
N SER A 86 7.62 -15.18 0.71
CA SER A 86 8.50 -15.95 -0.18
C SER A 86 8.20 -15.71 -1.67
N ASP A 87 6.93 -15.58 -2.06
CA ASP A 87 6.52 -15.27 -3.43
C ASP A 87 6.94 -13.87 -3.88
N VAL A 88 7.00 -12.91 -2.95
CA VAL A 88 7.56 -11.57 -3.21
C VAL A 88 9.07 -11.65 -3.34
N ARG A 89 9.76 -12.37 -2.43
CA ARG A 89 11.22 -12.56 -2.48
C ARG A 89 11.72 -13.28 -3.73
N ALA A 90 10.89 -14.10 -4.35
CA ALA A 90 11.21 -14.78 -5.60
C ALA A 90 11.25 -13.84 -6.82
N ARG A 91 10.66 -12.63 -6.72
CA ARG A 91 10.48 -11.70 -7.85
C ARG A 91 11.08 -10.32 -7.61
N CYS A 92 11.04 -9.85 -6.37
CA CYS A 92 11.53 -8.55 -5.95
C CYS A 92 12.94 -8.67 -5.38
N GLY A 93 13.85 -7.81 -5.81
CA GLY A 93 15.16 -7.69 -5.14
C GLY A 93 15.00 -7.10 -3.74
N LEU A 94 15.93 -7.41 -2.84
CA LEU A 94 15.92 -6.88 -1.48
C LEU A 94 16.87 -5.69 -1.34
N TRP A 95 16.43 -4.69 -0.58
CA TRP A 95 17.29 -3.67 0.00
C TRP A 95 17.27 -3.81 1.52
N VAL A 96 18.38 -4.23 2.13
CA VAL A 96 18.39 -4.58 3.56
C VAL A 96 19.12 -3.53 4.36
N ALA A 97 18.52 -3.03 5.43
CA ALA A 97 19.22 -2.24 6.44
C ALA A 97 19.82 -3.14 7.51
N GLN A 98 21.14 -3.06 7.70
CA GLN A 98 21.83 -3.68 8.83
C GLN A 98 23.17 -3.00 9.04
N TYR A 99 23.36 -2.44 10.24
CA TYR A 99 24.55 -1.66 10.57
C TYR A 99 25.45 -2.47 11.51
N ALA A 100 26.76 -2.44 11.30
CA ALA A 100 27.71 -3.09 12.22
C ALA A 100 27.67 -2.42 13.61
N ASN A 101 27.46 -1.10 13.62
CA ASN A 101 27.33 -0.23 14.77
C ASN A 101 26.81 1.14 14.28
N ASN A 102 26.67 2.12 15.19
CA ASN A 102 26.20 3.47 14.86
C ASN A 102 27.34 4.51 14.74
N THR A 103 28.60 4.07 14.61
CA THR A 103 29.72 5.02 14.48
C THR A 103 29.69 5.69 13.12
N THR A 104 30.18 6.93 13.07
CA THR A 104 30.26 7.70 11.84
C THR A 104 31.17 7.00 10.83
N THR A 105 30.76 6.91 9.57
CA THR A 105 31.55 6.26 8.51
C THR A 105 31.37 6.91 7.14
N GLY A 106 32.21 6.55 6.18
CA GLY A 106 32.15 7.03 4.79
C GLY A 106 31.76 5.92 3.80
N TYR A 107 32.23 6.03 2.56
CA TYR A 107 32.07 4.96 1.57
C TYR A 107 32.78 3.68 2.01
N GLN A 108 32.08 2.56 1.92
CA GLN A 108 32.64 1.23 2.19
C GLN A 108 32.58 0.40 0.90
N THR A 109 33.73 -0.17 0.51
CA THR A 109 33.81 -1.07 -0.65
C THR A 109 33.20 -2.44 -0.34
N ARG A 110 33.10 -2.80 0.93
CA ARG A 110 32.60 -4.11 1.37
C ARG A 110 31.96 -4.06 2.76
N PRO A 111 30.68 -3.62 2.86
CA PRO A 111 30.03 -3.46 4.16
C PRO A 111 29.88 -4.77 4.93
N TRP A 112 29.85 -4.67 6.26
CA TRP A 112 29.62 -5.81 7.14
C TRP A 112 28.32 -6.55 6.77
N ASN A 113 28.38 -7.88 6.71
CA ASN A 113 27.31 -8.79 6.32
C ASN A 113 26.71 -8.57 4.92
N TYR A 114 27.25 -7.73 4.03
CA TYR A 114 26.65 -7.52 2.71
C TYR A 114 26.52 -8.86 1.95
N GLY A 115 25.36 -9.09 1.32
CA GLY A 115 25.02 -10.33 0.62
C GLY A 115 24.54 -11.48 1.50
N ARG A 116 24.55 -11.36 2.84
CA ARG A 116 24.12 -12.41 3.78
C ARG A 116 22.69 -12.92 3.51
N TYR A 117 21.81 -12.07 2.98
CA TYR A 117 20.40 -12.40 2.75
C TYR A 117 20.08 -12.57 1.27
N GLY A 118 21.11 -12.60 0.41
CA GLY A 118 20.95 -12.56 -1.04
C GLY A 118 20.47 -11.21 -1.57
N GLU A 119 20.61 -10.13 -0.78
CA GLU A 119 20.05 -8.83 -1.13
C GLU A 119 20.77 -8.16 -2.30
N ALA A 120 20.04 -7.33 -3.04
CA ALA A 120 20.58 -6.53 -4.13
C ALA A 120 21.29 -5.27 -3.60
N MET A 121 20.78 -4.69 -2.50
CA MET A 121 21.31 -3.47 -1.90
C MET A 121 21.38 -3.58 -0.38
N ARG A 122 22.43 -3.01 0.21
CA ARG A 122 22.64 -2.96 1.66
C ARG A 122 22.71 -1.51 2.11
N GLN A 123 21.82 -1.07 2.99
CA GLN A 123 22.04 0.13 3.80
C GLN A 123 22.90 -0.28 4.99
N TYR A 124 24.10 0.29 5.08
CA TYR A 124 25.09 -0.14 6.09
C TYR A 124 25.31 0.89 7.20
N THR A 125 24.74 2.09 7.07
CA THR A 125 24.72 3.12 8.11
C THR A 125 23.63 4.15 7.82
N SER A 126 23.10 4.75 8.87
CA SER A 126 22.35 6.02 8.81
C SER A 126 23.17 7.22 9.31
N ASN A 127 24.42 6.99 9.70
CA ASN A 127 25.33 8.01 10.23
C ASN A 127 26.54 8.23 9.31
N GLY A 128 26.31 8.21 8.00
CA GLY A 128 27.34 8.46 6.99
C GLY A 128 27.80 9.92 6.97
N ARG A 129 29.05 10.18 6.57
CA ARG A 129 29.56 11.51 6.22
C ARG A 129 30.32 11.46 4.91
N ILE A 130 29.86 12.25 3.95
CA ILE A 130 30.49 12.43 2.64
C ILE A 130 30.74 13.92 2.44
N SER A 131 31.94 14.27 1.95
CA SER A 131 32.29 15.66 1.67
C SER A 131 31.27 16.30 0.71
N GLY A 132 30.86 17.53 1.03
CA GLY A 132 29.87 18.28 0.25
C GLY A 132 28.40 18.04 0.64
N TYR A 133 28.12 17.22 1.66
CA TYR A 133 26.79 17.04 2.21
C TYR A 133 26.76 17.41 3.70
N ALA A 134 25.75 18.18 4.10
CA ALA A 134 25.54 18.55 5.49
C ALA A 134 24.74 17.45 6.22
N GLY A 135 25.18 17.10 7.43
CA GLY A 135 24.48 16.16 8.30
C GLY A 135 24.75 14.68 7.99
N PRO A 136 24.14 13.77 8.79
CA PRO A 136 24.21 12.34 8.57
C PRO A 136 23.47 11.91 7.30
N LEU A 137 24.04 10.92 6.62
CA LEU A 137 23.48 10.32 5.41
C LEU A 137 23.30 8.82 5.60
N ASP A 138 22.22 8.29 5.02
CA ASP A 138 22.10 6.87 4.76
C ASP A 138 23.05 6.47 3.63
N LEU A 139 24.02 5.60 3.93
CA LEU A 139 24.93 5.08 2.92
C LEU A 139 24.62 3.62 2.59
N ASN A 140 24.68 3.36 1.28
CA ASN A 140 24.22 2.12 0.69
C ASN A 140 25.29 1.53 -0.22
N TYR A 141 25.29 0.21 -0.33
CA TYR A 141 26.07 -0.54 -1.30
C TYR A 141 25.13 -1.37 -2.17
N PHE A 142 25.07 -1.05 -3.45
CA PHE A 142 24.41 -1.88 -4.45
C PHE A 142 25.37 -2.96 -4.93
N ARG A 143 24.93 -4.22 -4.90
CA ARG A 143 25.72 -5.39 -5.29
C ARG A 143 25.65 -5.62 -6.81
N GLY A 144 26.07 -4.61 -7.56
CA GLY A 144 26.14 -4.65 -9.01
C GLY A 144 26.69 -3.38 -9.62
N ASP A 145 26.77 -3.36 -10.95
CA ASP A 145 27.18 -2.21 -11.73
C ASP A 145 25.97 -1.36 -12.22
N ALA A 146 26.27 -0.27 -12.94
CA ALA A 146 25.23 0.60 -13.49
C ALA A 146 24.32 -0.12 -14.51
N THR A 147 24.84 -1.09 -15.25
CA THR A 147 24.05 -1.88 -16.21
C THR A 147 23.04 -2.75 -15.48
N GLN A 148 23.44 -3.40 -14.38
CA GLN A 148 22.55 -4.18 -13.53
C GLN A 148 21.52 -3.29 -12.82
N TRP A 149 21.90 -2.09 -12.37
CA TRP A 149 20.95 -1.11 -11.85
C TRP A 149 19.87 -0.75 -12.88
N ASN A 150 20.27 -0.50 -14.12
CA ASN A 150 19.35 -0.19 -15.21
C ASN A 150 18.40 -1.35 -15.52
N LYS A 151 18.84 -2.61 -15.35
CA LYS A 151 17.94 -3.78 -15.47
C LYS A 151 16.91 -3.84 -14.35
N TYR A 152 17.23 -3.42 -13.13
CA TYR A 152 16.20 -3.27 -12.07
C TYR A 152 15.19 -2.16 -12.40
N ALA A 153 15.62 -1.09 -13.07
CA ALA A 153 14.72 -0.02 -13.50
C ALA A 153 13.88 -0.39 -14.73
N ASN A 154 14.42 -1.21 -15.63
CA ASN A 154 13.82 -1.53 -16.92
C ASN A 154 14.30 -2.90 -17.46
N PRO A 155 13.77 -4.01 -16.94
CA PRO A 155 14.25 -5.36 -17.30
C PRO A 155 13.98 -5.72 -18.77
N ASN A 156 12.95 -5.13 -19.38
CA ASN A 156 12.48 -5.46 -20.73
C ASN A 156 12.76 -4.35 -21.76
N GLY A 157 13.47 -3.28 -21.38
CA GLY A 157 13.77 -2.17 -22.29
C GLY A 157 12.53 -1.37 -22.75
N HIS A 158 11.44 -1.37 -21.99
CA HIS A 158 10.24 -0.60 -22.31
C HIS A 158 10.53 0.91 -22.25
N THR A 159 10.20 1.64 -23.31
CA THR A 159 10.39 3.09 -23.42
C THR A 159 9.11 3.90 -23.19
N THR A 160 7.95 3.25 -23.21
CA THR A 160 6.64 3.90 -23.00
C THR A 160 6.20 3.84 -21.55
N ALA A 161 6.08 5.02 -20.92
CA ALA A 161 5.46 5.15 -19.61
C ALA A 161 3.99 4.66 -19.67
N PRO A 162 3.51 3.89 -18.68
CA PRO A 162 2.13 3.46 -18.60
C PRO A 162 1.18 4.66 -18.63
N ALA A 163 0.02 4.51 -19.30
CA ALA A 163 -1.01 5.52 -19.27
C ALA A 163 -1.39 5.87 -17.81
N PRO A 164 -1.65 7.15 -17.49
CA PRO A 164 -2.20 7.49 -16.19
C PRO A 164 -3.45 6.68 -15.94
N THR A 165 -3.58 6.12 -14.74
CA THR A 165 -4.93 5.82 -14.24
C THR A 165 -5.67 7.15 -14.17
N PRO A 166 -6.91 7.28 -14.66
CA PRO A 166 -7.65 8.52 -14.54
C PRO A 166 -7.64 8.97 -13.08
N ALA A 167 -7.31 10.25 -12.84
CA ALA A 167 -7.72 10.87 -11.59
C ALA A 167 -9.26 10.68 -11.47
N PRO A 168 -9.83 10.48 -10.28
CA PRO A 168 -11.27 10.55 -10.13
C PRO A 168 -11.69 11.93 -10.66
N LYS A 169 -12.38 11.94 -11.80
CA LYS A 169 -13.02 13.16 -12.31
C LYS A 169 -14.03 13.60 -11.24
N PRO A 170 -14.27 14.89 -11.02
CA PRO A 170 -15.51 15.32 -10.36
C PRO A 170 -16.66 14.70 -11.15
N ASN A 171 -17.35 13.72 -10.58
CA ASN A 171 -18.34 12.93 -11.31
C ASN A 171 -19.53 13.82 -11.66
N THR A 172 -19.65 14.20 -12.93
CA THR A 172 -20.97 14.41 -13.55
C THR A 172 -21.58 13.01 -13.76
N PRO A 173 -22.87 12.76 -13.43
CA PRO A 173 -23.41 11.40 -13.41
C PRO A 173 -23.50 10.81 -14.82
N ALA A 174 -22.91 9.62 -15.03
CA ALA A 174 -23.19 8.75 -16.17
C ALA A 174 -24.11 7.60 -15.72
N PRO A 175 -24.96 7.04 -16.61
CA PRO A 175 -26.05 6.15 -16.23
C PRO A 175 -25.57 4.85 -15.59
N GLN A 176 -26.11 4.56 -14.41
CA GLN A 176 -25.80 3.41 -13.57
C GLN A 176 -26.33 2.10 -14.19
N PRO A 177 -25.55 1.00 -14.22
CA PRO A 177 -26.08 -0.34 -14.49
C PRO A 177 -27.19 -0.67 -13.49
N SER A 178 -28.30 -1.24 -13.97
CA SER A 178 -29.47 -1.54 -13.14
C SER A 178 -29.12 -2.45 -11.95
N ARG A 179 -29.46 -1.96 -10.76
CA ARG A 179 -29.22 -2.54 -9.44
C ARG A 179 -30.03 -3.83 -9.24
N PRO A 180 -29.43 -4.94 -8.77
CA PRO A 180 -30.19 -6.07 -8.24
C PRO A 180 -30.89 -5.68 -6.94
N ASN A 181 -32.19 -6.00 -6.80
CA ASN A 181 -32.93 -5.82 -5.56
C ASN A 181 -32.29 -6.62 -4.42
N ALA A 182 -32.02 -5.95 -3.29
CA ALA A 182 -31.27 -6.50 -2.17
C ALA A 182 -32.17 -6.96 -1.00
N ASP A 183 -33.37 -7.47 -1.31
CA ASP A 183 -34.26 -8.07 -0.29
C ASP A 183 -33.75 -9.45 0.17
N ASN A 184 -32.90 -10.09 -0.64
CA ASN A 184 -32.14 -11.29 -0.28
C ASN A 184 -30.65 -10.93 -0.41
N GLY A 185 -29.90 -11.02 0.69
CA GLY A 185 -28.51 -10.55 0.77
C GLY A 185 -27.64 -10.91 -0.45
N VAL A 186 -26.78 -9.97 -0.86
CA VAL A 186 -25.93 -10.13 -2.06
C VAL A 186 -24.69 -10.93 -1.70
N SER A 187 -24.52 -12.11 -2.30
CA SER A 187 -23.31 -12.91 -2.14
C SER A 187 -22.32 -12.67 -3.29
N VAL A 188 -21.04 -12.57 -2.95
CA VAL A 188 -19.94 -12.35 -3.89
C VAL A 188 -18.85 -13.37 -3.64
N VAL A 189 -18.37 -14.01 -4.71
CA VAL A 189 -17.17 -14.84 -4.65
C VAL A 189 -15.93 -13.94 -4.71
N VAL A 190 -15.07 -14.07 -3.71
CA VAL A 190 -13.81 -13.36 -3.55
C VAL A 190 -12.86 -13.78 -4.66
N ARG A 191 -12.31 -12.79 -5.38
CA ARG A 191 -11.31 -12.98 -6.42
C ARG A 191 -9.90 -12.84 -5.83
N SER A 192 -8.90 -13.32 -6.58
CA SER A 192 -7.50 -13.06 -6.22
C SER A 192 -7.25 -11.56 -6.11
N GLY A 193 -6.82 -11.11 -4.92
CA GLY A 193 -6.55 -9.70 -4.62
C GLY A 193 -7.75 -8.88 -4.11
N ASP A 194 -8.93 -9.48 -3.92
CA ASP A 194 -10.08 -8.78 -3.33
C ASP A 194 -9.83 -8.44 -1.84
N THR A 195 -10.36 -7.29 -1.42
CA THR A 195 -10.64 -6.94 -0.01
C THR A 195 -12.14 -6.69 0.14
N ILE A 196 -12.71 -6.73 1.35
CA ILE A 196 -14.14 -6.39 1.54
C ILE A 196 -14.43 -4.94 1.12
N SER A 197 -13.51 -4.00 1.38
CA SER A 197 -13.63 -2.63 0.91
C SER A 197 -13.59 -2.52 -0.62
N GLY A 198 -12.77 -3.31 -1.31
CA GLY A 198 -12.73 -3.39 -2.76
C GLY A 198 -14.00 -4.01 -3.36
N ILE A 199 -14.54 -5.04 -2.70
CA ILE A 199 -15.82 -5.66 -3.07
C ILE A 199 -16.98 -4.67 -2.87
N ALA A 200 -17.03 -3.97 -1.73
CA ALA A 200 -18.02 -2.93 -1.46
C ALA A 200 -17.96 -1.80 -2.50
N ALA A 201 -16.75 -1.34 -2.85
CA ALA A 201 -16.54 -0.32 -3.86
C ALA A 201 -17.07 -0.76 -5.24
N ARG A 202 -16.75 -1.98 -5.70
CA ARG A 202 -17.18 -2.45 -7.04
C ARG A 202 -18.65 -2.83 -7.12
N THR A 203 -19.29 -3.11 -5.99
CA THR A 203 -20.72 -3.49 -5.92
C THR A 203 -21.62 -2.32 -5.52
N GLY A 204 -21.04 -1.22 -5.02
CA GLY A 204 -21.79 -0.10 -4.46
C GLY A 204 -22.45 -0.42 -3.11
N LEU A 205 -22.13 -1.55 -2.48
CA LEU A 205 -22.77 -2.02 -1.26
C LEU A 205 -21.95 -1.64 -0.04
N TRP A 206 -22.36 -0.53 0.59
CA TRP A 206 -21.79 0.05 1.81
C TRP A 206 -22.84 0.09 2.92
N PRO A 207 -22.43 0.03 4.20
CA PRO A 207 -21.05 0.02 4.72
C PRO A 207 -20.36 -1.35 4.66
N VAL A 208 -19.02 -1.40 4.79
CA VAL A 208 -18.30 -2.71 4.83
C VAL A 208 -18.73 -3.56 6.03
N THR A 209 -19.26 -2.94 7.08
CA THR A 209 -19.76 -3.60 8.29
C THR A 209 -21.02 -4.41 8.04
N ALA A 210 -21.72 -4.15 6.93
CA ALA A 210 -22.85 -4.96 6.51
C ALA A 210 -22.44 -6.20 5.69
N TRP A 211 -21.14 -6.39 5.43
CA TRP A 211 -20.61 -7.64 4.87
C TRP A 211 -20.27 -8.65 5.96
N SER A 212 -20.71 -9.88 5.76
CA SER A 212 -20.33 -11.05 6.54
C SER A 212 -19.33 -11.90 5.77
N VAL A 213 -18.30 -12.36 6.47
CA VAL A 213 -17.25 -13.22 5.93
C VAL A 213 -17.15 -14.50 6.76
N PRO A 214 -16.78 -15.66 6.16
CA PRO A 214 -16.72 -16.94 6.90
C PRO A 214 -15.80 -16.92 8.12
N SER A 215 -14.72 -16.15 8.06
CA SER A 215 -13.74 -16.03 9.15
C SER A 215 -14.21 -15.15 10.32
N GLY A 216 -15.33 -14.44 10.17
CA GLY A 216 -15.77 -13.38 11.08
C GLY A 216 -14.86 -12.13 11.11
N ASN A 217 -13.74 -12.16 10.40
CA ASN A 217 -12.79 -11.05 10.30
C ASN A 217 -12.71 -10.56 8.85
N ILE A 218 -13.27 -9.37 8.59
CA ILE A 218 -13.41 -8.78 7.25
C ILE A 218 -12.05 -8.61 6.53
N ASN A 219 -10.95 -8.56 7.29
CA ASN A 219 -9.58 -8.44 6.77
C ASN A 219 -8.96 -9.80 6.38
N ARG A 220 -9.67 -10.92 6.59
CA ARG A 220 -9.21 -12.28 6.27
C ARG A 220 -10.21 -12.94 5.34
N ILE A 221 -10.04 -12.65 4.05
CA ILE A 221 -10.78 -13.30 2.97
C ILE A 221 -9.79 -13.96 2.00
N TRP A 222 -10.21 -15.06 1.39
CA TRP A 222 -9.40 -15.84 0.46
C TRP A 222 -10.13 -16.03 -0.88
N PRO A 223 -9.40 -16.12 -2.00
CA PRO A 223 -10.01 -16.37 -3.30
C PRO A 223 -10.88 -17.64 -3.28
N GLY A 224 -12.05 -17.56 -3.92
CA GLY A 224 -13.03 -18.64 -3.93
C GLY A 224 -13.98 -18.65 -2.72
N GLN A 225 -13.73 -17.84 -1.69
CA GLN A 225 -14.70 -17.68 -0.60
C GLN A 225 -15.92 -16.89 -1.03
N THR A 226 -17.08 -17.25 -0.50
CA THR A 226 -18.29 -16.44 -0.64
C THR A 226 -18.43 -15.52 0.56
N VAL A 227 -18.57 -14.22 0.29
CA VAL A 227 -18.87 -13.18 1.28
C VAL A 227 -20.24 -12.61 1.00
N THR A 228 -21.00 -12.27 2.04
CA THR A 228 -22.43 -11.94 1.90
C THR A 228 -22.74 -10.59 2.51
N TYR A 229 -23.31 -9.70 1.72
CA TYR A 229 -23.83 -8.42 2.15
C TYR A 229 -25.26 -8.55 2.67
N ARG A 230 -25.51 -8.07 3.89
CA ARG A 230 -26.83 -8.06 4.54
C ARG A 230 -27.26 -6.66 4.98
N GLY A 231 -26.81 -5.62 4.27
CA GLY A 231 -27.30 -4.26 4.51
C GLY A 231 -28.63 -4.03 3.82
N SER A 232 -29.61 -3.50 4.55
CA SER A 232 -30.85 -2.97 3.99
C SER A 232 -30.51 -1.99 2.86
N GLY A 233 -30.96 -2.30 1.65
CA GLY A 233 -30.61 -1.54 0.46
C GLY A 233 -30.99 -0.06 0.58
N THR A 234 -30.02 0.83 0.28
CA THR A 234 -30.10 2.30 0.15
C THR A 234 -30.45 3.09 1.43
N PRO A 235 -29.72 4.18 1.74
CA PRO A 235 -30.32 5.30 2.45
C PRO A 235 -31.26 6.01 1.46
N SER A 236 -32.50 5.50 1.34
CA SER A 236 -33.61 6.36 0.95
C SER A 236 -33.86 7.30 2.13
N ALA A 237 -34.10 8.57 1.84
CA ALA A 237 -34.49 9.54 2.85
C ALA A 237 -35.75 9.03 3.59
N ASN A 238 -35.58 8.56 4.84
CA ASN A 238 -36.62 8.54 5.88
C ASN A 238 -36.03 8.20 7.26
N THR A 239 -36.00 9.22 8.11
CA THR A 239 -36.46 9.29 9.52
C THR A 239 -36.69 7.99 10.34
N GLY A 240 -35.77 7.02 10.29
CA GLY A 240 -35.76 5.87 11.20
C GLY A 240 -34.84 6.08 12.41
N THR A 241 -35.43 6.29 13.58
CA THR A 241 -34.80 6.52 14.90
C THR A 241 -34.15 5.26 15.49
N GLY A 242 -33.13 4.73 14.82
CA GLY A 242 -32.27 3.67 15.36
C GLY A 242 -30.80 4.01 15.15
N THR A 243 -30.15 4.62 16.15
CA THR A 243 -28.73 4.93 16.10
C THR A 243 -27.91 3.63 16.06
N ARG A 244 -27.39 3.26 14.89
CA ARG A 244 -26.46 2.13 14.76
C ARG A 244 -25.08 2.54 15.28
N ILE A 245 -24.44 1.67 16.06
CA ILE A 245 -23.12 1.91 16.64
C ILE A 245 -22.13 0.91 16.04
N HIS A 246 -21.01 1.41 15.52
CA HIS A 246 -19.85 0.61 15.14
C HIS A 246 -18.74 0.80 16.16
N VAL A 247 -18.22 -0.28 16.72
CA VAL A 247 -17.04 -0.25 17.59
C VAL A 247 -15.81 -0.40 16.69
N VAL A 248 -15.02 0.66 16.58
CA VAL A 248 -13.81 0.70 15.78
C VAL A 248 -12.88 -0.42 16.22
N LYS A 249 -12.44 -1.24 15.27
CA LYS A 249 -11.46 -2.29 15.46
C LYS A 249 -10.09 -1.78 15.02
N ARG A 250 -9.04 -2.42 15.55
CA ARG A 250 -7.65 -2.09 15.21
C ARG A 250 -7.44 -2.16 13.69
N GLY A 251 -6.95 -1.07 13.10
CA GLY A 251 -6.63 -0.96 11.67
C GLY A 251 -7.77 -0.46 10.79
N GLU A 252 -8.94 -0.13 11.36
CA GLU A 252 -10.02 0.48 10.59
C GLU A 252 -9.82 1.99 10.40
N THR A 253 -10.34 2.51 9.29
CA THR A 253 -10.42 3.95 9.00
C THR A 253 -11.87 4.32 8.73
N LEU A 254 -12.24 5.59 8.97
CA LEU A 254 -13.61 6.06 8.76
C LEU A 254 -14.07 5.85 7.30
N SER A 255 -13.19 6.14 6.35
CA SER A 255 -13.41 5.90 4.91
C SER A 255 -13.41 4.41 4.54
N GLY A 256 -12.61 3.58 5.22
CA GLY A 256 -12.63 2.13 5.06
C GLY A 256 -13.93 1.49 5.55
N ILE A 257 -14.56 2.06 6.59
CA ILE A 257 -15.81 1.55 7.16
C ILE A 257 -17.03 2.02 6.34
N PHE A 258 -17.11 3.32 6.05
CA PHE A 258 -18.32 3.97 5.53
C PHE A 258 -18.22 4.40 4.05
N GLY A 259 -17.09 4.13 3.39
CA GLY A 259 -16.87 4.49 1.99
C GLY A 259 -16.62 5.98 1.79
N ALA A 260 -16.23 6.35 0.57
CA ALA A 260 -15.77 7.70 0.22
C ALA A 260 -16.80 8.83 0.44
N SER A 261 -18.10 8.48 0.47
CA SER A 261 -19.22 9.42 0.65
C SER A 261 -19.94 9.28 1.99
N GLY A 262 -19.67 8.23 2.76
CA GLY A 262 -20.34 7.99 4.06
C GLY A 262 -19.55 8.50 5.26
N TRP A 263 -18.21 8.55 5.15
CA TRP A 263 -17.35 8.90 6.27
C TRP A 263 -17.56 10.33 6.76
N GLN A 264 -17.83 11.29 5.87
CA GLN A 264 -18.03 12.71 6.24
C GLN A 264 -19.24 12.86 7.17
N ARG A 265 -20.35 12.19 6.83
CA ARG A 265 -21.57 12.17 7.65
C ARG A 265 -21.30 11.57 9.02
N VAL A 266 -20.55 10.47 9.09
CA VAL A 266 -20.21 9.82 10.36
C VAL A 266 -19.27 10.70 11.19
N ALA A 267 -18.29 11.36 10.58
CA ALA A 267 -17.41 12.29 11.27
C ALA A 267 -18.19 13.44 11.92
N GLN A 268 -19.12 14.04 11.17
CA GLN A 268 -20.01 15.09 11.66
C GLN A 268 -20.93 14.57 12.77
N LEU A 269 -21.57 13.42 12.56
CA LEU A 269 -22.50 12.82 13.53
C LEU A 269 -21.82 12.47 14.88
N ASN A 270 -20.52 12.19 14.86
CA ASN A 270 -19.74 11.85 16.06
C ASN A 270 -18.80 12.98 16.53
N ASN A 271 -18.94 14.19 15.97
CA ASN A 271 -18.12 15.37 16.30
C ASN A 271 -16.61 15.08 16.29
N LEU A 272 -16.14 14.33 15.28
CA LEU A 272 -14.72 13.98 15.17
C LEU A 272 -13.92 15.20 14.69
N ALA A 273 -13.08 15.74 15.59
CA ALA A 273 -12.18 16.86 15.26
C ALA A 273 -11.16 16.51 14.16
N ASN A 274 -10.72 15.25 14.14
CA ASN A 274 -9.88 14.71 13.07
C ASN A 274 -10.50 13.42 12.52
N PRO A 275 -11.18 13.46 11.38
CA PRO A 275 -11.81 12.29 10.76
C PRO A 275 -10.82 11.17 10.35
N ASN A 276 -9.53 11.49 10.24
CA ASN A 276 -8.48 10.52 9.93
C ASN A 276 -7.95 9.80 11.20
N LEU A 277 -8.41 10.19 12.39
CA LEU A 277 -7.96 9.64 13.66
C LEU A 277 -9.14 9.04 14.42
N ILE A 278 -9.27 7.71 14.34
CA ILE A 278 -10.20 6.92 15.14
C ILE A 278 -9.44 5.84 15.90
N TYR A 279 -9.88 5.55 17.13
CA TYR A 279 -9.20 4.63 18.03
C TYR A 279 -9.91 3.29 18.15
N PRO A 280 -9.18 2.17 18.28
CA PRO A 280 -9.81 0.89 18.61
C PRO A 280 -10.64 0.99 19.89
N GLY A 281 -11.86 0.46 19.87
CA GLY A 281 -12.83 0.58 20.97
C GLY A 281 -13.71 1.83 20.88
N GLN A 282 -13.40 2.80 20.01
CA GLN A 282 -14.22 3.99 19.81
C GLN A 282 -15.58 3.61 19.18
N GLN A 283 -16.66 4.13 19.74
CA GLN A 283 -18.01 3.92 19.23
C GLN A 283 -18.39 5.02 18.25
N LEU A 284 -18.78 4.64 17.02
CA LEU A 284 -19.19 5.55 15.96
C LEU A 284 -20.67 5.32 15.62
N ARG A 285 -21.47 6.37 15.72
CA ARG A 285 -22.87 6.44 15.27
C ARG A 285 -22.93 6.62 13.75
N TYR A 286 -23.79 5.90 13.03
CA TYR A 286 -23.88 6.00 11.56
C TYR A 286 -25.29 5.71 10.99
#